data_AF-A0A7K2KR20-F1
#
_entry.id   AF-A0A7K2KR20-F1
#
_cell.length_a   1.000
_cell.length_b   1.000
_cell.length_c   1.000
_cell.angle_alpha   90.00
_cell.angle_beta   90.00
_cell.angle_gamma   90.00
#
_symmetry.space_group_name_H-M   'P 1'
#
loop_
_entity.id
_entity.type
_entity.pdbx_description
1 polymer ?
#
loop_
_entity_poly.entity_id
_entity_poly.type
_entity_poly.pdbx_seq_one_letter_code
_entity_poly.pdbx_strand_id
1 'polypeptide(L)'
;MRALPSAPVEKVIVTYKSQAAEAGSNTAAKSDTAEKAAKTGEKLSFERRLAGGGALVDLGDSASKQDVTEVMAAFRADPSVASVEPDIRAYAMAVTPNDTDYAKQWDLFEPTGGMNVPAAWDKTTGSGVTVAVIDTGYAAHSDLATNIVSGYDFISASADARDGNGRDADAKDEGDWNATDNECGTGSKASNSSWHGTHVAGTIGAVTNNTKGIAGIAYNAKIQPVRVLGKCGGSSADIADAITWASGGSVPGAPANATPAKVINLSLGGASATCPSVYQNAINGAVSRGTTVVVAAGNSNANAS
;
A
#
# COMPACT_ATOMS: atom_id res chain seq x y z
N MET A 1 -7.89 14.53 -37.47
CA MET A 1 -7.25 15.32 -36.39
C MET A 1 -7.37 14.54 -35.09
N ARG A 2 -6.28 14.36 -34.33
CA ARG A 2 -6.41 13.88 -32.95
C ARG A 2 -7.12 14.97 -32.15
N ALA A 3 -8.13 14.60 -31.35
CA ALA A 3 -8.83 15.54 -30.48
C ALA A 3 -7.87 16.08 -29.41
N LEU A 4 -8.04 17.35 -29.03
CA LEU A 4 -7.32 17.94 -27.90
C LEU A 4 -7.67 17.20 -26.60
N PRO A 5 -6.76 17.16 -25.60
CA PRO A 5 -7.04 16.57 -24.31
C PRO A 5 -8.22 17.26 -23.60
N SER A 6 -8.78 16.59 -22.60
CA SER A 6 -9.85 17.16 -21.76
C SER A 6 -9.33 18.35 -20.93
N ALA A 7 -8.10 18.24 -20.42
CA ALA A 7 -7.41 19.27 -19.66
C ALA A 7 -7.06 20.50 -20.53
N PRO A 8 -6.97 21.72 -19.94
CA PRO A 8 -6.51 22.91 -20.63
C PRO A 8 -5.12 22.72 -21.24
N VAL A 9 -4.92 23.26 -22.44
CA VAL A 9 -3.63 23.29 -23.15
C VAL A 9 -3.17 24.73 -23.19
N GLU A 10 -2.14 25.05 -22.41
CA GLU A 10 -1.56 26.40 -22.35
C GLU A 10 -0.42 26.56 -23.37
N LYS A 11 0.22 25.45 -23.78
CA LYS A 11 1.40 25.48 -24.65
C LYS A 11 1.31 24.47 -25.79
N VAL A 12 2.00 24.75 -26.88
CA VAL A 12 2.20 23.83 -28.01
C VAL A 12 3.68 23.65 -28.30
N ILE A 13 4.02 22.46 -28.80
CA ILE A 13 5.36 22.10 -29.24
C ILE A 13 5.36 22.10 -30.76
N VAL A 14 6.16 22.99 -31.36
CA VAL A 14 6.32 23.12 -32.81
C VAL A 14 7.65 22.52 -33.22
N THR A 15 7.64 21.50 -34.07
CA THR A 15 8.86 20.93 -34.66
C THR A 15 8.98 21.40 -36.10
N TYR A 16 10.13 21.95 -36.46
CA TYR A 16 10.41 22.45 -37.80
C TYR A 16 11.17 21.40 -38.63
N LYS A 17 11.03 21.47 -39.95
CA LYS A 17 11.83 20.66 -40.88
C LYS A 17 13.30 21.08 -40.77
N SER A 18 14.22 20.13 -40.86
CA SER A 18 15.65 20.35 -40.61
C SER A 18 16.32 21.44 -41.47
N GLN A 19 15.77 21.72 -42.65
CA GLN A 19 16.27 22.77 -43.56
C GLN A 19 15.71 24.17 -43.27
N ALA A 20 14.71 24.29 -42.39
CA ALA A 20 14.10 25.55 -42.04
C ALA A 20 14.96 26.32 -41.02
N ALA A 21 14.99 27.65 -41.09
CA ALA A 21 15.82 28.47 -40.22
C ALA A 21 15.39 28.33 -38.74
N GLU A 22 14.09 28.15 -38.50
CA GLU A 22 13.44 27.95 -37.22
C GLU A 22 13.89 26.65 -36.54
N ALA A 23 14.36 25.66 -37.30
CA ALA A 23 14.88 24.40 -36.75
C ALA A 23 16.16 24.59 -35.92
N GLY A 24 16.97 25.60 -36.25
CA GLY A 24 18.24 25.88 -35.57
C GLY A 24 18.31 27.22 -34.82
N SER A 25 17.38 28.15 -35.07
CA SER A 25 17.45 29.52 -34.54
C SER A 25 16.24 29.89 -33.68
N ASN A 26 16.48 30.23 -32.41
CA ASN A 26 15.43 30.74 -31.52
C ASN A 26 14.86 32.08 -32.00
N THR A 27 15.68 32.91 -32.66
CA THR A 27 15.21 34.18 -33.24
C THR A 27 14.24 33.93 -34.37
N ALA A 28 14.53 32.96 -35.25
CA ALA A 28 13.63 32.60 -36.34
C ALA A 28 12.32 31.98 -35.81
N ALA A 29 12.40 31.04 -34.86
CA ALA A 29 11.21 30.43 -34.24
C ALA A 29 10.35 31.47 -33.50
N LYS A 30 10.98 32.45 -32.82
CA LYS A 30 10.27 33.56 -32.18
C LYS A 30 9.58 34.48 -33.19
N SER A 31 10.22 34.74 -34.33
CA SER A 31 9.62 35.52 -35.41
C SER A 31 8.40 34.80 -36.00
N ASP A 32 8.53 33.50 -36.28
CA ASP A 32 7.42 32.68 -36.77
C ASP A 32 6.26 32.63 -35.76
N THR A 33 6.57 32.53 -34.46
CA THR A 33 5.55 32.60 -33.41
C THR A 33 4.80 33.93 -33.41
N ALA A 34 5.50 35.06 -33.61
CA ALA A 34 4.87 36.37 -33.72
C ALA A 34 4.00 36.49 -34.98
N GLU A 35 4.42 35.88 -36.09
CA GLU A 35 3.61 35.81 -37.31
C GLU A 35 2.32 35.02 -37.08
N LYS A 36 2.41 33.86 -36.42
CA LYS A 36 1.22 33.05 -36.09
C LYS A 36 0.29 33.77 -35.12
N ALA A 37 0.84 34.52 -34.14
CA ALA A 37 0.06 35.38 -33.26
C ALA A 37 -0.75 36.42 -34.03
N ALA A 38 -0.10 37.12 -34.98
CA ALA A 38 -0.77 38.12 -35.81
C ALA A 38 -1.85 37.51 -36.71
N LYS A 39 -1.64 36.27 -37.19
CA LYS A 39 -2.57 35.57 -38.08
C LYS A 39 -3.82 35.06 -37.37
N THR A 40 -3.69 34.58 -36.13
CA THR A 40 -4.82 34.05 -35.36
C THR A 40 -5.48 35.10 -34.47
N GLY A 41 -4.79 36.20 -34.17
CA GLY A 41 -5.23 37.18 -33.17
C GLY A 41 -4.94 36.76 -31.73
N GLU A 42 -4.29 35.61 -31.54
CA GLU A 42 -3.95 35.07 -30.24
C GLU A 42 -2.64 35.62 -29.68
N LYS A 43 -2.53 35.65 -28.35
CA LYS A 43 -1.30 36.07 -27.67
C LYS A 43 -0.33 34.90 -27.56
N LEU A 44 0.59 34.78 -28.52
CA LEU A 44 1.61 33.74 -28.51
C LEU A 44 2.96 34.27 -28.04
N SER A 45 3.69 33.46 -27.28
CA SER A 45 5.07 33.75 -26.93
C SER A 45 5.97 32.52 -27.11
N PHE A 46 7.11 32.70 -27.78
CA PHE A 46 8.15 31.69 -27.79
C PHE A 46 8.83 31.66 -26.43
N GLU A 47 8.79 30.52 -25.74
CA GLU A 47 9.45 30.37 -24.44
C GLU A 47 10.89 29.87 -24.60
N ARG A 48 11.05 28.69 -25.20
CA ARG A 48 12.34 28.01 -25.28
C ARG A 48 12.37 26.92 -26.34
N ARG A 49 13.58 26.48 -26.67
CA ARG A 49 13.81 25.26 -27.45
C ARG A 49 13.94 24.06 -26.53
N LEU A 50 13.30 22.96 -26.89
CA LEU A 50 13.40 21.67 -26.24
C LEU A 50 14.69 20.95 -26.69
N ALA A 51 15.19 20.02 -25.88
CA ALA A 51 16.38 19.24 -26.21
C ALA A 51 16.24 18.46 -27.54
N GLY A 52 15.01 18.06 -27.89
CA GLY A 52 14.71 17.42 -29.18
C GLY A 52 14.58 18.37 -30.37
N GLY A 53 14.89 19.67 -30.20
CA GLY A 53 14.88 20.67 -31.27
C GLY A 53 13.56 21.42 -31.47
N GLY A 54 12.44 20.95 -30.89
CA GLY A 54 11.14 21.61 -30.96
C GLY A 54 11.10 22.96 -30.23
N ALA A 55 10.32 23.91 -30.74
CA ALA A 55 10.02 25.19 -30.11
C ALA A 55 8.78 25.08 -29.21
N LEU A 56 8.91 25.49 -27.95
CA LEU A 56 7.78 25.59 -27.03
C LEU A 56 7.16 26.99 -27.14
N VAL A 57 5.88 27.03 -27.49
CA VAL A 57 5.10 28.25 -27.68
C VAL A 57 3.97 28.28 -26.66
N ASP A 58 3.90 29.35 -25.88
CA ASP A 58 2.87 29.60 -24.88
C ASP A 58 1.74 30.45 -25.45
N LEU A 59 0.50 30.02 -25.22
CA LEU A 59 -0.76 30.66 -25.62
C LEU A 59 -1.40 31.43 -24.44
N GLY A 60 -0.87 31.27 -23.22
CA GLY A 60 -1.36 31.85 -21.99
C GLY A 60 -2.51 31.06 -21.35
N ASP A 61 -2.75 31.35 -20.07
CA ASP A 61 -3.70 30.63 -19.20
C ASP A 61 -5.19 30.77 -19.60
N SER A 62 -5.50 31.69 -20.52
CA SER A 62 -6.88 31.98 -20.96
C SER A 62 -7.25 31.37 -22.31
N ALA A 63 -6.35 30.63 -22.97
CA ALA A 63 -6.59 30.08 -24.29
C ALA A 63 -7.70 29.02 -24.27
N SER A 64 -8.72 29.21 -25.11
CA SER A 64 -9.81 28.27 -25.30
C SER A 64 -9.38 27.09 -26.17
N LYS A 65 -10.18 26.00 -26.19
CA LYS A 65 -9.93 24.88 -27.11
C LYS A 65 -9.99 25.30 -28.58
N GLN A 66 -10.77 26.32 -28.90
CA GLN A 66 -10.86 26.86 -30.24
C GLN A 66 -9.55 27.59 -30.59
N ASP A 67 -9.07 28.46 -29.71
CA ASP A 67 -7.83 29.24 -29.86
C ASP A 67 -6.64 28.31 -30.11
N VAL A 68 -6.50 27.26 -29.28
CA VAL A 68 -5.47 26.23 -29.43
C VAL A 68 -5.58 25.54 -30.80
N THR A 69 -6.80 25.20 -31.22
CA THR A 69 -7.03 24.55 -32.52
C THR A 69 -6.64 25.45 -33.68
N GLU A 70 -6.98 26.74 -33.61
CA GLU A 70 -6.67 27.75 -34.64
C GLU A 70 -5.16 28.02 -34.72
N VAL A 71 -4.48 28.15 -33.59
CA VAL A 71 -3.02 28.31 -33.51
C VAL A 71 -2.30 27.10 -34.08
N MET A 72 -2.70 25.90 -33.69
CA MET A 72 -2.13 24.68 -34.26
C MET A 72 -2.41 24.57 -35.76
N ALA A 73 -3.58 24.98 -36.25
CA ALA A 73 -3.87 25.01 -37.68
C ALA A 73 -2.99 26.01 -38.43
N ALA A 74 -2.73 27.18 -37.83
CA ALA A 74 -1.86 28.21 -38.39
C ALA A 74 -0.41 27.72 -38.53
N PHE A 75 0.13 27.02 -37.53
CA PHE A 75 1.44 26.37 -37.63
C PHE A 75 1.45 25.21 -38.64
N ARG A 76 0.41 24.37 -38.69
CA ARG A 76 0.35 23.26 -39.67
C ARG A 76 0.28 23.72 -41.12
N ALA A 77 -0.26 24.92 -41.37
CA ALA A 77 -0.32 25.50 -42.70
C ALA A 77 1.06 26.01 -43.19
N ASP A 78 2.05 26.10 -42.31
CA ASP A 78 3.39 26.56 -42.63
C ASP A 78 4.24 25.43 -43.25
N PRO A 79 4.79 25.59 -44.47
CA PRO A 79 5.61 24.56 -45.11
C PRO A 79 6.92 24.26 -44.37
N SER A 80 7.41 25.14 -43.50
CA SER A 80 8.60 24.94 -42.67
C SER A 80 8.33 24.09 -41.42
N VAL A 81 7.07 23.95 -41.01
CA VAL A 81 6.67 23.15 -39.85
C VAL A 81 6.57 21.67 -40.25
N ALA A 82 7.21 20.80 -39.47
CA ALA A 82 7.12 19.36 -39.60
C ALA A 82 5.96 18.78 -38.79
N SER A 83 5.77 19.27 -37.55
CA SER A 83 4.64 18.91 -36.70
C SER A 83 4.34 20.00 -35.67
N VAL A 84 3.10 20.00 -35.17
CA VAL A 84 2.70 20.77 -34.00
C VAL A 84 1.74 19.94 -33.15
N GLU A 85 2.06 19.87 -31.87
CA GLU A 85 1.40 19.03 -30.87
C GLU A 85 1.10 19.84 -29.60
N PRO A 86 0.01 19.54 -28.87
CA PRO A 86 -0.22 20.18 -27.58
C PRO A 86 0.83 19.72 -26.57
N ASP A 87 1.32 20.63 -25.73
CA ASP A 87 2.12 20.27 -24.56
C ASP A 87 1.15 19.75 -23.49
N ILE A 88 1.23 18.45 -23.20
CA ILE A 88 0.28 17.79 -22.31
C ILE A 88 0.84 17.72 -20.89
N ARG A 89 0.01 18.12 -19.91
CA ARG A 89 0.33 17.92 -18.50
C ARG A 89 0.23 16.42 -18.17
N ALA A 90 1.33 15.83 -17.72
CA ALA A 90 1.32 14.53 -17.08
C ALA A 90 1.00 14.71 -15.59
N TYR A 91 0.12 13.86 -15.05
CA TYR A 91 -0.19 13.80 -13.62
C TYR A 91 0.45 12.56 -13.01
N ALA A 92 0.82 12.62 -11.73
CA ALA A 92 1.24 11.44 -10.97
C ALA A 92 0.07 10.44 -10.95
N MET A 93 0.32 9.20 -11.37
CA MET A 93 -0.67 8.13 -11.30
C MET A 93 -0.65 7.57 -9.87
N ALA A 94 -1.43 8.14 -8.95
CA ALA A 94 -1.65 7.49 -7.67
C ALA A 94 -2.45 6.20 -7.93
N VAL A 95 -1.91 5.05 -7.52
CA VAL A 95 -2.66 3.79 -7.48
C VAL A 95 -3.73 3.93 -6.42
N THR A 96 -4.90 4.42 -6.80
CA THR A 96 -6.10 4.38 -5.96
C THR A 96 -6.76 3.03 -6.17
N PRO A 97 -6.81 2.16 -5.15
CA PRO A 97 -7.48 0.88 -5.27
C PRO A 97 -8.97 1.03 -5.57
N ASN A 98 -9.55 0.02 -6.23
CA ASN A 98 -10.98 0.01 -6.58
C ASN A 98 -11.89 -0.59 -5.48
N ASP A 99 -11.33 -0.88 -4.31
CA ASP A 99 -12.00 -1.51 -3.17
C ASP A 99 -13.05 -0.58 -2.55
N THR A 100 -14.23 -1.12 -2.23
CA THR A 100 -15.44 -0.32 -1.94
C THR A 100 -15.34 0.54 -0.69
N ASP A 101 -14.53 0.11 0.28
CA ASP A 101 -14.33 0.79 1.56
C ASP A 101 -12.95 1.46 1.66
N TYR A 102 -12.14 1.48 0.59
CA TYR A 102 -10.81 2.14 0.59
C TYR A 102 -10.89 3.60 1.06
N ALA A 103 -11.94 4.33 0.64
CA ALA A 103 -12.14 5.72 1.04
C ALA A 103 -12.35 5.92 2.56
N LYS A 104 -12.69 4.86 3.31
CA LYS A 104 -12.83 4.89 4.77
C LYS A 104 -11.50 4.64 5.50
N GLN A 105 -10.48 4.15 4.80
CA GLN A 105 -9.15 3.86 5.35
C GLN A 105 -8.27 5.12 5.30
N TRP A 106 -8.72 6.15 6.01
CA TRP A 106 -8.03 7.43 6.13
C TRP A 106 -6.56 7.29 6.55
N ASP A 107 -6.27 6.27 7.36
CA ASP A 107 -4.95 5.90 7.87
C ASP A 107 -3.95 5.52 6.76
N LEU A 108 -4.42 5.21 5.55
CA LEU A 108 -3.53 4.92 4.43
C LEU A 108 -3.03 6.18 3.72
N PHE A 109 -3.82 7.25 3.64
CA PHE A 109 -3.57 8.34 2.70
C PHE A 109 -3.71 9.77 3.26
N GLU A 110 -4.39 9.98 4.39
CA GLU A 110 -4.62 11.34 4.89
C GLU A 110 -3.33 12.01 5.37
N PRO A 111 -3.19 13.34 5.17
CA PRO A 111 -1.93 14.04 5.44
C PRO A 111 -1.57 14.15 6.94
N THR A 112 -2.56 14.15 7.84
CA THR A 112 -2.33 14.37 9.27
C THR A 112 -1.98 13.08 10.01
N GLY A 113 -2.75 12.01 9.76
CA GLY A 113 -2.65 10.75 10.48
C GLY A 113 -2.37 9.53 9.60
N GLY A 114 -2.17 9.72 8.30
CA GLY A 114 -1.97 8.64 7.35
C GLY A 114 -0.50 8.22 7.18
N MET A 115 -0.30 7.00 6.71
CA MET A 115 1.03 6.40 6.49
C MET A 115 1.63 6.72 5.12
N ASN A 116 0.91 7.45 4.25
CA ASN A 116 1.30 7.73 2.86
C ASN A 116 1.56 6.44 2.04
N VAL A 117 0.68 5.45 2.21
CA VAL A 117 0.78 4.15 1.54
C VAL A 117 0.67 4.24 0.01
N PRO A 118 -0.17 5.12 -0.59
CA PRO A 118 -0.22 5.25 -2.05
C PRO A 118 1.12 5.54 -2.70
N ALA A 119 1.95 6.40 -2.09
CA ALA A 119 3.30 6.68 -2.60
C ALA A 119 4.24 5.47 -2.50
N ALA A 120 4.01 4.56 -1.53
CA ALA A 120 4.75 3.30 -1.43
C ALA A 120 4.31 2.31 -2.51
N TRP A 121 3.01 2.24 -2.84
CA TRP A 121 2.49 1.36 -3.90
C TRP A 121 3.05 1.66 -5.29
N ASP A 122 3.44 2.91 -5.56
CA ASP A 122 4.18 3.28 -6.77
C ASP A 122 5.57 2.61 -6.87
N LYS A 123 6.07 2.06 -5.76
CA LYS A 123 7.38 1.39 -5.66
C LYS A 123 7.26 -0.10 -5.41
N THR A 124 6.40 -0.52 -4.49
CA THR A 124 6.24 -1.92 -4.09
C THR A 124 4.92 -2.14 -3.37
N THR A 125 4.42 -3.36 -3.44
CA THR A 125 3.17 -3.81 -2.83
C THR A 125 3.38 -5.06 -1.98
N GLY A 126 4.65 -5.43 -1.72
CA GLY A 126 5.01 -6.56 -0.85
C GLY A 126 5.20 -7.92 -1.55
N SER A 127 5.20 -7.97 -2.87
CA SER A 127 5.37 -9.22 -3.64
C SER A 127 6.59 -10.05 -3.17
N GLY A 128 6.37 -11.34 -2.92
CA GLY A 128 7.43 -12.28 -2.50
C GLY A 128 7.77 -12.21 -1.00
N VAL A 129 7.07 -11.39 -0.22
CA VAL A 129 7.24 -11.30 1.24
C VAL A 129 6.15 -12.12 1.93
N THR A 130 6.54 -12.90 2.93
CA THR A 130 5.62 -13.50 3.90
C THR A 130 5.67 -12.74 5.22
N VAL A 131 4.50 -12.34 5.72
CA VAL A 131 4.31 -11.71 7.03
C VAL A 131 3.54 -12.68 7.92
N ALA A 132 4.13 -13.07 9.05
CA ALA A 132 3.44 -13.86 10.06
C ALA A 132 2.65 -12.95 10.99
N VAL A 133 1.37 -13.27 11.19
CA VAL A 133 0.48 -12.59 12.13
C VAL A 133 0.29 -13.53 13.32
N ILE A 134 1.01 -13.26 14.41
CA ILE A 134 0.94 -14.03 15.65
C ILE A 134 -0.16 -13.43 16.51
N ASP A 135 -1.35 -14.03 16.50
CA ASP A 135 -2.59 -13.40 16.98
C ASP A 135 -3.71 -14.43 17.28
N THR A 136 -4.99 -14.07 17.21
CA THR A 136 -6.16 -14.96 17.47
C THR A 136 -6.43 -16.02 16.41
N GLY A 137 -5.64 -16.00 15.33
CA GLY A 137 -5.90 -16.77 14.11
C GLY A 137 -6.54 -15.90 13.03
N TYR A 138 -7.26 -16.53 12.10
CA TYR A 138 -7.98 -15.81 11.05
C TYR A 138 -9.34 -16.43 10.75
N ALA A 139 -10.28 -15.60 10.33
CA ALA A 139 -11.54 -16.04 9.74
C ALA A 139 -11.35 -16.26 8.23
N ALA A 140 -12.00 -17.29 7.68
CA ALA A 140 -12.05 -17.53 6.25
C ALA A 140 -12.86 -16.43 5.53
N HIS A 141 -12.21 -15.30 5.27
CA HIS A 141 -12.83 -14.09 4.75
C HIS A 141 -12.54 -13.92 3.25
N SER A 142 -13.57 -13.57 2.47
CA SER A 142 -13.45 -13.45 1.01
C SER A 142 -12.44 -12.37 0.57
N ASP A 143 -12.22 -11.37 1.42
CA ASP A 143 -11.29 -10.26 1.20
C ASP A 143 -9.88 -10.50 1.77
N LEU A 144 -9.59 -11.73 2.20
CA LEU A 144 -8.28 -12.13 2.75
C LEU A 144 -7.80 -13.48 2.19
N ALA A 145 -8.73 -14.35 1.80
CA ALA A 145 -8.48 -15.76 1.49
C ALA A 145 -7.34 -16.02 0.50
N THR A 146 -7.19 -15.20 -0.56
CA THR A 146 -6.16 -15.43 -1.58
C THR A 146 -4.76 -15.00 -1.14
N ASN A 147 -4.65 -14.26 -0.04
CA ASN A 147 -3.39 -13.81 0.54
C ASN A 147 -2.93 -14.66 1.73
N ILE A 148 -3.75 -15.57 2.23
CA ILE A 148 -3.37 -16.52 3.27
C ILE A 148 -2.46 -17.62 2.70
N VAL A 149 -1.39 -17.93 3.42
CA VAL A 149 -0.62 -19.18 3.28
C VAL A 149 -0.79 -20.04 4.53
N SER A 150 -0.35 -21.31 4.48
CA SER A 150 -0.49 -22.23 5.60
C SER A 150 0.14 -21.67 6.89
N GLY A 151 -0.67 -21.69 7.94
CA GLY A 151 -0.34 -21.27 9.29
C GLY A 151 -0.10 -22.43 10.24
N TYR A 152 -0.12 -22.13 11.53
CA TYR A 152 -0.14 -23.13 12.59
C TYR A 152 -0.81 -22.59 13.86
N ASP A 153 -1.51 -23.44 14.59
CA ASP A 153 -2.07 -23.15 15.90
C ASP A 153 -1.13 -23.64 17.00
N PHE A 154 -0.71 -22.72 17.86
CA PHE A 154 0.18 -22.97 18.98
C PHE A 154 -0.54 -22.99 20.34
N ILE A 155 -1.86 -22.80 20.40
CA ILE A 155 -2.62 -22.84 21.64
C ILE A 155 -2.60 -24.27 22.19
N SER A 156 -1.96 -24.45 23.34
CA SER A 156 -1.76 -25.78 23.91
C SER A 156 -3.01 -26.32 24.64
N ALA A 157 -3.80 -25.44 25.24
CA ALA A 157 -4.98 -25.82 26.02
C ALA A 157 -6.25 -25.83 25.14
N SER A 158 -6.84 -27.00 24.94
CA SER A 158 -8.02 -27.15 24.07
C SER A 158 -9.25 -26.37 24.51
N ALA A 159 -9.38 -26.10 25.80
CA ALA A 159 -10.47 -25.26 26.33
C ALA A 159 -10.32 -23.79 25.88
N ASP A 160 -9.10 -23.32 25.72
CA ASP A 160 -8.79 -21.95 25.30
C ASP A 160 -8.83 -21.84 23.77
N ALA A 161 -8.37 -22.89 23.09
CA ALA A 161 -8.36 -23.01 21.62
C ALA A 161 -9.78 -23.18 21.03
N ARG A 162 -10.70 -23.83 21.75
CA ARG A 162 -12.11 -24.04 21.35
C ARG A 162 -12.33 -24.79 20.02
N ASP A 163 -11.32 -25.49 19.50
CA ASP A 163 -11.35 -26.32 18.29
C ASP A 163 -11.44 -27.83 18.57
N GLY A 164 -11.24 -28.24 19.83
CA GLY A 164 -11.35 -29.64 20.27
C GLY A 164 -10.02 -30.33 20.57
N ASN A 165 -8.88 -29.66 20.38
CA ASN A 165 -7.54 -30.20 20.65
C ASN A 165 -6.56 -29.09 21.08
N GLY A 166 -5.30 -29.45 21.36
CA GLY A 166 -4.23 -28.44 21.46
C GLY A 166 -3.57 -28.26 20.10
N ARG A 167 -2.43 -27.57 20.07
CA ARG A 167 -1.56 -27.32 18.90
C ARG A 167 -1.82 -28.19 17.66
N ASP A 168 -2.16 -27.56 16.55
CA ASP A 168 -2.45 -28.21 15.28
C ASP A 168 -2.24 -27.30 14.06
N ALA A 169 -2.56 -27.78 12.87
CA ALA A 169 -2.26 -27.10 11.61
C ALA A 169 -3.33 -26.09 11.16
N ASP A 170 -4.48 -26.02 11.82
CA ASP A 170 -5.60 -25.15 11.46
C ASP A 170 -5.62 -23.88 12.30
N ALA A 171 -4.92 -22.83 11.84
CA ALA A 171 -4.82 -21.55 12.54
C ALA A 171 -6.10 -20.67 12.44
N LYS A 172 -7.28 -21.26 12.23
CA LYS A 172 -8.54 -20.51 12.16
C LYS A 172 -8.93 -19.97 13.53
N ASP A 173 -9.50 -18.78 13.53
CA ASP A 173 -10.06 -18.18 14.74
C ASP A 173 -11.43 -18.80 15.03
N GLU A 174 -11.54 -19.56 16.12
CA GLU A 174 -12.80 -20.15 16.58
C GLU A 174 -13.66 -19.17 17.41
N GLY A 175 -13.15 -17.96 17.66
CA GLY A 175 -13.75 -16.93 18.48
C GLY A 175 -13.31 -16.99 19.95
N ASP A 176 -12.80 -15.87 20.44
CA ASP A 176 -12.27 -15.69 21.80
C ASP A 176 -13.31 -15.16 22.82
N TRP A 177 -14.60 -15.19 22.46
CA TRP A 177 -15.70 -14.67 23.28
C TRP A 177 -15.76 -15.28 24.69
N ASN A 178 -16.33 -14.51 25.62
CA ASN A 178 -16.61 -14.90 27.01
C ASN A 178 -18.10 -14.76 27.29
N ALA A 179 -18.72 -15.85 27.77
CA ALA A 179 -20.16 -15.96 28.00
C ALA A 179 -20.60 -15.10 29.20
N THR A 180 -19.76 -15.07 30.23
CA THR A 180 -20.09 -14.52 31.54
C THR A 180 -18.93 -13.73 32.13
N ASP A 181 -19.25 -12.78 33.00
CA ASP A 181 -18.26 -12.10 33.83
C ASP A 181 -17.46 -13.10 34.68
N ASN A 182 -16.18 -12.79 34.89
CA ASN A 182 -15.19 -13.56 35.64
C ASN A 182 -14.74 -14.90 35.02
N GLU A 183 -15.14 -15.21 33.78
CA GLU A 183 -14.75 -16.44 33.09
C GLU A 183 -13.23 -16.52 32.81
N CYS A 184 -12.55 -15.37 32.69
CA CYS A 184 -11.11 -15.25 32.49
C CYS A 184 -10.40 -14.71 33.75
N GLY A 185 -10.94 -15.01 34.92
CA GLY A 185 -10.45 -14.54 36.21
C GLY A 185 -11.27 -13.40 36.79
N THR A 186 -11.16 -13.21 38.10
CA THR A 186 -11.94 -12.22 38.84
C THR A 186 -11.76 -10.81 38.27
N GLY A 187 -12.89 -10.17 37.94
CA GLY A 187 -12.93 -8.84 37.34
C GLY A 187 -13.01 -8.83 35.81
N SER A 188 -12.82 -9.97 35.13
CA SER A 188 -13.02 -10.05 33.68
C SER A 188 -14.50 -9.87 33.30
N LYS A 189 -14.78 -9.36 32.10
CA LYS A 189 -16.14 -9.14 31.61
C LYS A 189 -16.50 -10.08 30.47
N ALA A 190 -17.78 -10.40 30.38
CA ALA A 190 -18.32 -11.05 29.18
C ALA A 190 -18.02 -10.19 27.94
N SER A 191 -17.76 -10.85 26.81
CA SER A 191 -17.33 -10.19 25.57
C SER A 191 -17.68 -11.03 24.36
N ASN A 192 -17.96 -10.37 23.23
CA ASN A 192 -18.09 -11.04 21.93
C ASN A 192 -16.71 -11.37 21.36
N SER A 193 -16.67 -12.24 20.35
CA SER A 193 -15.43 -12.56 19.65
C SER A 193 -14.82 -11.30 19.03
N SER A 194 -13.51 -11.15 19.20
CA SER A 194 -12.75 -9.99 18.72
C SER A 194 -12.49 -10.05 17.22
N TRP A 195 -12.27 -11.26 16.68
CA TRP A 195 -11.75 -11.48 15.32
C TRP A 195 -10.46 -10.70 15.06
N HIS A 196 -9.69 -10.46 16.12
CA HIS A 196 -8.60 -9.50 16.15
C HIS A 196 -7.51 -9.83 15.12
N GLY A 197 -7.08 -11.09 15.03
CA GLY A 197 -6.10 -11.54 14.05
C GLY A 197 -6.55 -11.36 12.60
N THR A 198 -7.86 -11.48 12.32
CA THR A 198 -8.43 -11.22 10.99
C THR A 198 -8.34 -9.74 10.62
N HIS A 199 -8.67 -8.86 11.56
CA HIS A 199 -8.56 -7.42 11.36
C HIS A 199 -7.11 -7.01 11.12
N VAL A 200 -6.18 -7.49 11.95
CA VAL A 200 -4.74 -7.23 11.81
C VAL A 200 -4.21 -7.75 10.47
N ALA A 201 -4.56 -8.98 10.09
CA ALA A 201 -4.20 -9.57 8.80
C ALA A 201 -4.75 -8.76 7.61
N GLY A 202 -5.99 -8.28 7.71
CA GLY A 202 -6.61 -7.42 6.70
C GLY A 202 -5.88 -6.10 6.51
N THR A 203 -5.50 -5.42 7.59
CA THR A 203 -4.70 -4.19 7.53
C THR A 203 -3.37 -4.43 6.79
N ILE A 204 -2.69 -5.55 7.07
CA ILE A 204 -1.41 -5.86 6.42
C ILE A 204 -1.63 -6.25 4.95
N GLY A 205 -2.59 -7.10 4.64
CA GLY A 205 -2.64 -7.80 3.34
C GLY A 205 -4.02 -8.25 2.89
N ALA A 206 -5.08 -7.48 3.15
CA ALA A 206 -6.35 -7.66 2.46
C ALA A 206 -6.17 -7.66 0.93
N VAL A 207 -7.09 -8.33 0.25
CA VAL A 207 -7.04 -8.52 -1.20
C VAL A 207 -7.46 -7.24 -1.90
N THR A 208 -6.49 -6.42 -2.29
CA THR A 208 -6.72 -5.12 -2.93
C THR A 208 -6.99 -5.23 -4.44
N ASN A 209 -7.75 -4.28 -4.98
CA ASN A 209 -8.21 -4.18 -6.37
C ASN A 209 -9.21 -5.27 -6.79
N ASN A 210 -10.03 -5.75 -5.85
CA ASN A 210 -11.00 -6.82 -6.10
C ASN A 210 -12.46 -6.33 -6.12
N THR A 211 -12.69 -5.01 -6.08
CA THR A 211 -14.00 -4.33 -6.04
C THR A 211 -14.86 -4.63 -4.81
N LYS A 212 -14.24 -5.03 -3.69
CA LYS A 212 -14.91 -5.35 -2.42
C LYS A 212 -14.09 -4.81 -1.25
N GLY A 213 -14.74 -4.67 -0.10
CA GLY A 213 -14.06 -4.45 1.18
C GLY A 213 -12.96 -3.39 1.15
N ILE A 214 -11.80 -3.74 1.71
CA ILE A 214 -10.71 -2.83 2.05
C ILE A 214 -9.43 -3.14 1.26
N ALA A 215 -8.49 -2.19 1.23
CA ALA A 215 -7.13 -2.42 0.75
C ALA A 215 -6.19 -2.81 1.90
N GLY A 216 -5.29 -3.77 1.64
CA GLY A 216 -4.15 -4.07 2.52
C GLY A 216 -2.93 -3.19 2.22
N ILE A 217 -2.11 -2.89 3.21
CA ILE A 217 -0.88 -2.08 3.05
C ILE A 217 0.11 -2.76 2.09
N ALA A 218 0.38 -4.04 2.30
CA ALA A 218 1.27 -4.88 1.50
C ALA A 218 0.45 -5.96 0.78
N TYR A 219 -0.51 -5.55 -0.04
CA TYR A 219 -1.54 -6.43 -0.60
C TYR A 219 -1.08 -7.54 -1.56
N ASN A 220 0.19 -7.53 -2.00
CA ASN A 220 0.81 -8.63 -2.74
C ASN A 220 1.74 -9.50 -1.88
N ALA A 221 1.91 -9.18 -0.59
CA ALA A 221 2.52 -10.07 0.37
C ALA A 221 1.59 -11.25 0.69
N LYS A 222 2.15 -12.29 1.32
CA LYS A 222 1.37 -13.40 1.88
C LYS A 222 1.33 -13.32 3.39
N ILE A 223 0.16 -13.61 3.96
CA ILE A 223 -0.09 -13.62 5.39
C ILE A 223 -0.05 -15.06 5.88
N GLN A 224 0.82 -15.31 6.86
CA GLN A 224 0.87 -16.57 7.59
C GLN A 224 0.18 -16.38 8.95
N PRO A 225 -1.05 -16.88 9.14
CA PRO A 225 -1.71 -16.83 10.44
C PRO A 225 -1.01 -17.78 11.41
N VAL A 226 -0.64 -17.29 12.58
CA VAL A 226 -0.04 -18.11 13.64
C VAL A 226 -0.85 -17.90 14.90
N ARG A 227 -1.73 -18.84 15.20
CA ARG A 227 -2.74 -18.69 16.24
C ARG A 227 -2.12 -18.99 17.60
N VAL A 228 -2.19 -18.02 18.52
CA VAL A 228 -1.64 -18.11 19.88
C VAL A 228 -2.57 -17.52 20.93
N LEU A 229 -3.57 -16.75 20.51
CA LEU A 229 -4.59 -16.17 21.37
C LEU A 229 -5.91 -16.89 21.12
N GLY A 230 -6.50 -17.41 22.18
CA GLY A 230 -7.85 -17.97 22.15
C GLY A 230 -8.71 -17.27 23.19
N LYS A 231 -9.65 -18.02 23.75
CA LYS A 231 -10.40 -17.58 24.92
C LYS A 231 -9.42 -17.16 26.04
N CYS A 232 -9.67 -16.02 26.67
CA CYS A 232 -8.85 -15.47 27.76
C CYS A 232 -7.41 -15.06 27.40
N GLY A 233 -7.03 -15.06 26.11
CA GLY A 233 -5.70 -14.66 25.65
C GLY A 233 -4.81 -15.85 25.31
N GLY A 234 -3.52 -15.76 25.62
CA GLY A 234 -2.54 -16.77 25.24
C GLY A 234 -1.35 -16.84 26.19
N SER A 235 -0.67 -17.99 26.18
CA SER A 235 0.47 -18.23 27.07
C SER A 235 1.77 -17.68 26.48
N SER A 236 2.68 -17.20 27.34
CA SER A 236 4.00 -16.73 26.88
C SER A 236 4.85 -17.84 26.26
N ALA A 237 4.63 -19.10 26.65
CA ALA A 237 5.31 -20.24 26.07
C ALA A 237 4.85 -20.49 24.62
N ASP A 238 3.54 -20.50 24.38
CA ASP A 238 2.99 -20.70 23.03
C ASP A 238 3.38 -19.56 22.10
N ILE A 239 3.35 -18.31 22.58
CA ILE A 239 3.76 -17.14 21.79
C ILE A 239 5.26 -17.18 21.47
N ALA A 240 6.13 -17.58 22.41
CA ALA A 240 7.56 -17.69 22.16
C ALA A 240 7.93 -18.81 21.15
N ASP A 241 7.23 -19.94 21.23
CA ASP A 241 7.34 -21.03 20.24
C ASP A 241 6.87 -20.54 18.87
N ALA A 242 5.74 -19.84 18.80
CA ALA A 242 5.21 -19.25 17.57
C ALA A 242 6.20 -18.26 16.92
N ILE A 243 6.85 -17.38 17.70
CA ILE A 243 7.89 -16.47 17.19
C ILE A 243 9.05 -17.28 16.58
N THR A 244 9.46 -18.34 17.25
CA THR A 244 10.54 -19.20 16.79
C THR A 244 10.17 -19.90 15.48
N TRP A 245 8.98 -20.51 15.42
CA TRP A 245 8.48 -21.22 14.25
C TRP A 245 8.21 -20.31 13.04
N ALA A 246 7.57 -19.16 13.27
CA ALA A 246 7.23 -18.18 12.23
C ALA A 246 8.49 -17.64 11.53
N SER A 247 9.58 -17.49 12.26
CA SER A 247 10.88 -17.08 11.71
C SER A 247 11.73 -18.24 11.15
N GLY A 248 11.16 -19.43 11.00
CA GLY A 248 11.84 -20.60 10.40
C GLY A 248 12.70 -21.42 11.37
N GLY A 249 12.61 -21.18 12.67
CA GLY A 249 13.20 -22.05 13.69
C GLY A 249 12.40 -23.34 13.88
N SER A 250 13.05 -24.37 14.42
CA SER A 250 12.37 -25.63 14.77
C SER A 250 11.76 -25.56 16.17
N VAL A 251 10.52 -26.03 16.31
CA VAL A 251 9.84 -26.19 17.59
C VAL A 251 9.48 -27.68 17.76
N PRO A 252 9.85 -28.31 18.88
CA PRO A 252 9.48 -29.70 19.14
C PRO A 252 7.97 -29.93 19.04
N GLY A 253 7.56 -30.94 18.26
CA GLY A 253 6.15 -31.29 18.06
C GLY A 253 5.43 -30.50 16.96
N ALA A 254 5.99 -29.41 16.46
CA ALA A 254 5.45 -28.67 15.31
C ALA A 254 6.16 -29.09 14.00
N PRO A 255 5.46 -29.13 12.85
CA PRO A 255 6.09 -29.37 11.55
C PRO A 255 7.04 -28.22 11.19
N ALA A 256 8.01 -28.45 10.31
CA ALA A 256 8.85 -27.38 9.80
C ALA A 256 8.01 -26.35 9.02
N ASN A 257 8.25 -25.05 9.26
CA ASN A 257 7.56 -23.99 8.55
C ASN A 257 8.06 -23.90 7.09
N ALA A 258 7.18 -24.20 6.13
CA ALA A 258 7.50 -24.15 4.70
C ALA A 258 7.57 -22.72 4.14
N THR A 259 7.01 -21.73 4.85
CA THR A 259 6.99 -20.32 4.45
C THR A 259 7.49 -19.42 5.60
N PRO A 260 8.78 -19.48 5.98
CA PRO A 260 9.33 -18.63 7.03
C PRO A 260 9.11 -17.14 6.74
N ALA A 261 8.59 -16.42 7.73
CA ALA A 261 8.23 -15.03 7.58
C ALA A 261 9.45 -14.10 7.62
N LYS A 262 9.43 -13.08 6.77
CA LYS A 262 10.40 -11.97 6.80
C LYS A 262 10.03 -10.94 7.85
N VAL A 263 8.74 -10.83 8.17
CA VAL A 263 8.21 -9.93 9.19
C VAL A 263 7.27 -10.73 10.09
N ILE A 264 7.40 -10.55 11.40
CA ILE A 264 6.45 -11.02 12.40
C ILE A 264 5.72 -9.81 12.95
N ASN A 265 4.40 -9.84 12.94
CA ASN A 265 3.54 -8.87 13.62
C ASN A 265 2.97 -9.51 14.89
N LEU A 266 3.14 -8.81 16.02
CA LEU A 266 2.62 -9.17 17.33
C LEU A 266 1.77 -8.00 17.84
N SER A 267 0.49 -7.98 17.49
CA SER A 267 -0.49 -7.01 18.01
C SER A 267 -1.01 -7.45 19.37
N LEU A 268 -0.09 -7.81 20.26
CA LEU A 268 -0.38 -8.39 21.56
C LEU A 268 0.62 -7.91 22.61
N GLY A 269 0.26 -8.09 23.87
CA GLY A 269 1.10 -7.70 24.98
C GLY A 269 0.49 -8.13 26.31
N GLY A 270 1.26 -7.96 27.38
CA GLY A 270 0.82 -8.26 28.74
C GLY A 270 1.66 -7.49 29.75
N ALA A 271 1.09 -7.25 30.93
CA ALA A 271 1.77 -6.55 31.99
C ALA A 271 2.88 -7.44 32.60
N SER A 272 4.12 -6.96 32.54
CA SER A 272 5.26 -7.54 33.23
C SER A 272 6.25 -6.42 33.56
N ALA A 273 6.96 -6.52 34.69
CA ALA A 273 7.95 -5.51 35.08
C ALA A 273 9.17 -5.48 34.13
N THR A 274 9.46 -6.58 33.46
CA THR A 274 10.52 -6.72 32.45
C THR A 274 10.07 -7.67 31.36
N CYS A 275 10.69 -7.61 30.18
CA CYS A 275 10.48 -8.62 29.15
C CYS A 275 10.96 -10.00 29.65
N PRO A 276 10.07 -10.99 29.79
CA PRO A 276 10.45 -12.36 30.13
C PRO A 276 11.56 -12.90 29.22
N SER A 277 12.53 -13.62 29.79
CA SER A 277 13.66 -14.18 29.03
C SER A 277 13.22 -15.12 27.91
N VAL A 278 12.07 -15.79 28.05
CA VAL A 278 11.48 -16.64 27.00
C VAL A 278 11.15 -15.84 25.73
N TYR A 279 10.57 -14.64 25.86
CA TYR A 279 10.32 -13.76 24.73
C TYR A 279 11.62 -13.21 24.17
N GLN A 280 12.53 -12.74 25.02
CA GLN A 280 13.80 -12.19 24.58
C GLN A 280 14.60 -13.22 23.76
N ASN A 281 14.65 -14.47 24.20
CA ASN A 281 15.34 -15.54 23.49
C ASN A 281 14.69 -15.85 22.14
N ALA A 282 13.36 -15.93 22.09
CA ALA A 282 12.63 -16.16 20.84
C ALA A 282 12.81 -15.02 19.83
N ILE A 283 12.71 -13.77 20.29
CA ILE A 283 12.92 -12.56 19.49
C ILE A 283 14.35 -12.49 18.98
N ASN A 284 15.35 -12.70 19.85
CA ASN A 284 16.76 -12.74 19.43
C ASN A 284 16.99 -13.82 18.37
N GLY A 285 16.38 -15.00 18.54
CA GLY A 285 16.40 -16.07 17.57
C GLY A 285 15.81 -15.64 16.22
N ALA A 286 14.62 -15.03 16.21
CA ALA A 286 13.97 -14.56 15.00
C ALA A 286 14.82 -13.51 14.26
N VAL A 287 15.34 -12.53 14.99
CA VAL A 287 16.23 -11.49 14.43
C VAL A 287 17.51 -12.11 13.87
N SER A 288 18.11 -13.09 14.55
CA SER A 288 19.32 -13.78 14.06
C SER A 288 19.09 -14.55 12.76
N ARG A 289 17.85 -14.98 12.49
CA ARG A 289 17.42 -15.62 11.24
C ARG A 289 17.03 -14.62 10.15
N GLY A 290 17.12 -13.32 10.43
CA GLY A 290 16.80 -12.25 9.49
C GLY A 290 15.33 -11.88 9.42
N THR A 291 14.55 -12.19 10.46
CA THR A 291 13.13 -11.80 10.58
C THR A 291 13.01 -10.53 11.41
N THR A 292 12.33 -9.52 10.88
CA THR A 292 11.96 -8.30 11.63
C THR A 292 10.76 -8.60 12.52
N VAL A 293 10.82 -8.20 13.79
CA VAL A 293 9.72 -8.36 14.76
C VAL A 293 9.12 -7.00 15.08
N VAL A 294 7.83 -6.83 14.77
CA VAL A 294 7.03 -5.62 15.01
C VAL A 294 6.02 -5.92 16.11
N VAL A 295 5.96 -5.07 17.13
CA VAL A 295 5.14 -5.27 18.33
C VAL A 295 4.30 -4.03 18.64
N ALA A 296 3.13 -4.23 19.25
CA ALA A 296 2.35 -3.14 19.81
C ALA A 296 2.94 -2.64 21.13
N ALA A 297 2.89 -1.32 21.38
CA ALA A 297 3.38 -0.73 22.64
C ALA A 297 2.43 -0.98 23.84
N GLY A 298 1.17 -1.32 23.57
CA GLY A 298 0.12 -1.49 24.58
C GLY A 298 -0.83 -0.30 24.68
N ASN A 299 -1.98 -0.52 25.32
CA ASN A 299 -3.12 0.41 25.32
C ASN A 299 -3.45 0.97 26.72
N SER A 300 -2.47 0.97 27.64
CA SER A 300 -2.68 1.31 29.05
C SER A 300 -2.33 2.76 29.40
N ASN A 301 -1.99 3.59 28.41
CA ASN A 301 -1.48 4.96 28.62
C ASN A 301 -0.32 4.99 29.64
N ALA A 302 0.59 4.02 29.52
CA ALA A 302 1.71 3.81 30.42
C ALA A 302 2.98 3.54 29.60
N ASN A 303 4.14 3.76 30.21
CA ASN A 303 5.41 3.37 29.61
C ASN A 303 5.50 1.85 29.50
N ALA A 304 5.94 1.36 28.34
CA ALA A 304 6.23 -0.05 28.12
C ALA A 304 7.59 -0.48 28.74
N SER A 305 8.41 0.49 29.16
CA SER A 305 9.71 0.32 29.83
C SER A 305 10.09 1.56 30.64
#